data_AF-A0A7K2C3P4-F1
#
_entry.id   AF-A0A7K2C3P4-F1
#
_cell.length_a   1.000
_cell.length_b   1.000
_cell.length_c   1.000
_cell.angle_alpha   90.00
_cell.angle_beta   90.00
_cell.angle_gamma   90.00
#
_symmetry.space_group_name_H-M   'P 1'
#
loop_
_entity.id
_entity.type
_entity.pdbx_description
1 polymer ?
#
loop_
_entity_poly.entity_id
_entity_poly.type
_entity_poly.pdbx_seq_one_letter_code
_entity_poly.pdbx_strand_id
1 'polypeptide(L)'
;MANVRAGLVFGLLTVLVSQGCAPTMTTNYAKESTTESSRDRVLRALDGLIVAPELQQCAYDRGDYPHSQSLENRLILRFGGIYDPYELRWYDSRDSVDLEHIVGIREAHASGLCSDTIDRDIRAQFANDTLNLVLVNSSINRSKGGQDAGQWWPRHNQCWFARQIIEVRKAYQLSIDPKEKDSLAEKINACDSFEIEITSTLYPNFLTDSTAGCGPFASCTELRKVYSNGVSHHHCAYETRLDANLDGWICG
;
A
#
# COMPACT_ATOMS: atom_id res chain seq x y z
N MET A 1 56.52 -12.40 -45.81
CA MET A 1 56.73 -12.57 -47.26
C MET A 1 55.98 -13.81 -47.70
N ALA A 2 55.21 -13.67 -48.77
CA ALA A 2 54.20 -14.61 -49.23
C ALA A 2 54.73 -15.55 -50.31
N ASN A 3 53.92 -16.60 -50.55
CA ASN A 3 53.71 -17.33 -51.80
C ASN A 3 54.80 -18.27 -52.29
N VAL A 4 54.38 -19.50 -52.65
CA VAL A 4 54.23 -19.90 -54.07
C VAL A 4 53.07 -20.90 -54.23
N ARG A 5 52.16 -20.55 -55.16
CA ARG A 5 51.09 -21.29 -55.87
C ARG A 5 51.67 -22.45 -56.71
N ALA A 6 50.99 -23.45 -57.26
CA ALA A 6 49.63 -23.98 -57.30
C ALA A 6 49.73 -25.27 -58.17
N GLY A 7 48.78 -26.19 -58.05
CA GLY A 7 48.56 -27.26 -59.03
C GLY A 7 47.06 -27.50 -59.19
N LEU A 8 46.52 -27.17 -60.36
CA LEU A 8 45.15 -27.43 -60.79
C LEU A 8 44.98 -28.92 -61.19
N VAL A 9 43.77 -29.47 -61.09
CA VAL A 9 42.93 -29.89 -62.23
C VAL A 9 41.52 -30.28 -61.74
N PHE A 10 40.53 -29.89 -62.54
CA PHE A 10 39.08 -30.01 -62.38
C PHE A 10 38.53 -31.45 -62.49
N GLY A 11 37.49 -31.73 -61.71
CA GLY A 11 36.53 -32.81 -61.94
C GLY A 11 35.13 -32.42 -61.43
N LEU A 12 34.16 -32.29 -62.34
CA LEU A 12 32.74 -32.12 -62.03
C LEU A 12 32.17 -33.42 -61.43
N LEU A 13 31.25 -33.33 -60.45
CA LEU A 13 29.81 -33.67 -60.59
C LEU A 13 29.16 -34.03 -59.23
N THR A 14 28.07 -33.31 -58.91
CA THR A 14 26.93 -33.66 -58.02
C THR A 14 27.18 -34.22 -56.62
N VAL A 15 26.96 -33.39 -55.61
CA VAL A 15 26.71 -33.79 -54.21
C VAL A 15 25.24 -34.19 -54.07
N LEU A 16 24.98 -35.47 -53.80
CA LEU A 16 23.74 -35.94 -53.20
C LEU A 16 23.80 -35.66 -51.70
N VAL A 17 22.90 -34.80 -51.20
CA VAL A 17 22.72 -34.56 -49.76
C VAL A 17 21.94 -35.75 -49.20
N SER A 18 22.63 -36.69 -48.55
CA SER A 18 21.98 -37.67 -47.68
C SER A 18 21.74 -37.04 -46.30
N GLN A 19 20.48 -37.04 -45.87
CA GLN A 19 20.03 -36.54 -44.58
C GLN A 19 20.62 -37.42 -43.47
N GLY A 20 21.44 -36.82 -42.60
CA GLY A 20 21.94 -37.46 -41.39
C GLY A 20 20.87 -37.51 -40.31
N CYS A 21 20.77 -38.66 -39.65
CA CYS A 21 20.08 -38.79 -38.37
C CYS A 21 20.87 -38.00 -37.30
N ALA A 22 20.28 -36.90 -36.82
CA ALA A 22 20.72 -36.24 -35.60
C ALA A 22 20.03 -36.91 -34.39
N PRO A 23 20.74 -37.16 -33.27
CA PRO A 23 20.13 -37.71 -32.07
C PRO A 23 19.11 -36.72 -31.51
N THR A 24 17.88 -37.20 -31.28
CA THR A 24 16.82 -36.45 -30.63
C THR A 24 17.19 -36.23 -29.17
N MET A 25 17.78 -35.07 -28.86
CA MET A 25 17.73 -34.57 -27.49
C MET A 25 16.29 -34.18 -27.20
N THR A 26 15.55 -35.08 -26.57
CA THR A 26 14.33 -34.71 -25.85
C THR A 26 14.74 -33.82 -24.70
N THR A 27 14.78 -32.51 -24.95
CA THR A 27 14.70 -31.55 -23.88
C THR A 27 13.30 -31.68 -23.31
N ASN A 28 13.19 -32.43 -22.20
CA ASN A 28 12.08 -32.22 -21.28
C ASN A 28 12.30 -30.83 -20.67
N TYR A 29 11.97 -29.78 -21.42
CA TYR A 29 11.58 -28.51 -20.83
C TYR A 29 10.25 -28.77 -20.14
N ALA A 30 10.33 -29.32 -18.92
CA ALA A 30 9.28 -29.10 -17.95
C ALA A 30 9.17 -27.58 -17.83
N LYS A 31 8.11 -27.02 -18.39
CA LYS A 31 7.71 -25.65 -18.12
C LYS A 31 7.26 -25.65 -16.66
N GLU A 32 8.21 -25.46 -15.76
CA GLU A 32 7.96 -25.31 -14.33
C GLU A 32 7.04 -24.10 -14.19
N SER A 33 5.75 -24.36 -13.94
CA SER A 33 4.74 -23.31 -13.76
C SER A 33 4.92 -22.71 -12.37
N THR A 34 5.94 -21.88 -12.21
CA THR A 34 6.27 -21.20 -10.95
C THR A 34 5.34 -20.00 -10.72
N THR A 35 4.01 -20.22 -10.67
CA THR A 35 3.11 -19.23 -10.10
C THR A 35 3.11 -19.42 -8.60
N GLU A 36 4.13 -18.86 -7.97
CA GLU A 36 4.23 -18.79 -6.54
C GLU A 36 2.97 -18.16 -5.91
N SER A 37 2.51 -18.68 -4.77
CA SER A 37 1.26 -18.20 -4.16
C SER A 37 1.45 -16.78 -3.58
N SER A 38 0.36 -16.02 -3.46
CA SER A 38 0.41 -14.71 -2.81
C SER A 38 0.88 -14.81 -1.35
N ARG A 39 0.54 -15.89 -0.67
CA ARG A 39 0.97 -16.18 0.71
C ARG A 39 2.48 -16.34 0.79
N ASP A 40 3.05 -17.17 -0.09
CA ASP A 40 4.50 -17.42 -0.13
C ASP A 40 5.29 -16.14 -0.43
N ARG A 41 4.72 -15.23 -1.25
CA ARG A 41 5.35 -13.93 -1.55
C ARG A 41 5.41 -13.06 -0.31
N VAL A 42 4.31 -12.98 0.44
CA VAL A 42 4.24 -12.17 1.65
C VAL A 42 5.11 -12.76 2.76
N LEU A 43 5.14 -14.09 2.94
CA LEU A 43 6.04 -14.75 3.89
C LEU A 43 7.51 -14.49 3.57
N ARG A 44 7.92 -14.62 2.30
CA ARG A 44 9.31 -14.28 1.93
C ARG A 44 9.65 -12.81 2.12
N ALA A 45 8.69 -11.90 1.92
CA ALA A 45 8.89 -10.49 2.21
C ALA A 45 9.08 -10.25 3.72
N LEU A 46 8.29 -10.91 4.57
CA LEU A 46 8.46 -10.90 6.03
C LEU A 46 9.82 -11.45 6.45
N ASP A 47 10.26 -12.55 5.84
CA ASP A 47 11.56 -13.16 6.12
C ASP A 47 12.74 -12.29 5.72
N GLY A 48 12.55 -11.39 4.75
CA GLY A 48 13.55 -10.43 4.31
C GLY A 48 13.69 -9.19 5.21
N LEU A 49 12.82 -8.99 6.20
CA LEU A 49 12.93 -7.87 7.13
C LEU A 49 14.06 -8.08 8.16
N ILE A 50 14.67 -6.97 8.59
CA ILE A 50 15.69 -6.98 9.65
C ILE A 50 14.99 -7.28 10.98
N VAL A 51 15.38 -8.34 11.67
CA VAL A 51 14.82 -8.68 12.99
C VAL A 51 15.67 -8.05 14.09
N ALA A 52 15.08 -7.13 14.86
CA ALA A 52 15.75 -6.48 15.99
C ALA A 52 14.73 -5.98 17.02
N PRO A 53 15.05 -5.99 18.33
CA PRO A 53 14.21 -5.35 19.34
C PRO A 53 14.04 -3.84 19.09
N GLU A 54 12.93 -3.28 19.53
CA GLU A 54 12.69 -1.83 19.54
C GLU A 54 13.75 -1.05 20.33
N LEU A 55 14.15 0.11 19.81
CA LEU A 55 15.09 1.03 20.46
C LEU A 55 14.41 1.85 21.55
N GLN A 56 14.48 1.38 22.79
CA GLN A 56 13.78 2.02 23.93
C GLN A 56 14.38 3.34 24.42
N GLN A 57 15.57 3.74 23.96
CA GLN A 57 16.30 4.92 24.49
C GLN A 57 16.31 6.12 23.55
N CYS A 58 15.50 6.09 22.49
CA CYS A 58 15.44 7.16 21.52
C CYS A 58 14.53 8.31 21.97
N ALA A 59 15.02 9.55 21.88
CA ALA A 59 14.23 10.74 22.18
C ALA A 59 13.16 10.93 21.11
N TYR A 60 11.90 10.86 21.52
CA TYR A 60 10.75 11.01 20.63
C TYR A 60 10.16 12.43 20.67
N ASP A 61 10.08 13.08 19.51
CA ASP A 61 9.31 14.31 19.30
C ASP A 61 8.30 14.13 18.17
N ARG A 62 7.03 14.46 18.42
CA ARG A 62 5.98 14.41 17.39
C ARG A 62 6.21 15.43 16.27
N GLY A 63 6.88 16.55 16.57
CA GLY A 63 7.22 17.64 15.65
C GLY A 63 8.20 17.24 14.53
N ASP A 64 8.88 16.11 14.69
CA ASP A 64 9.74 15.53 13.65
C ASP A 64 8.96 14.86 12.52
N TYR A 65 7.65 14.67 12.70
CA TYR A 65 6.77 13.97 11.77
C TYR A 65 5.63 14.88 11.30
N PRO A 66 5.94 15.96 10.57
CA PRO A 66 4.91 16.90 10.10
C PRO A 66 3.93 16.19 9.15
N HIS A 67 2.64 16.52 9.23
CA HIS A 67 1.60 15.96 8.36
C HIS A 67 0.90 17.08 7.57
N SER A 68 0.53 16.79 6.33
CA SER A 68 -0.25 17.70 5.49
C SER A 68 -1.75 17.58 5.79
N GLN A 69 -2.45 18.71 5.87
CA GLN A 69 -3.92 18.75 6.03
C GLN A 69 -4.66 18.11 4.84
N SER A 70 -4.03 17.97 3.67
CA SER A 70 -4.64 17.39 2.47
C SER A 70 -4.66 15.85 2.44
N LEU A 71 -4.07 15.17 3.43
CA LEU A 71 -3.96 13.71 3.46
C LEU A 71 -5.32 13.02 3.48
N GLU A 72 -6.24 13.50 4.32
CA GLU A 72 -7.60 12.97 4.40
C GLU A 72 -8.32 13.05 3.05
N ASN A 73 -8.20 14.19 2.35
CA ASN A 73 -8.79 14.35 1.02
C ASN A 73 -8.25 13.32 0.03
N ARG A 74 -6.96 13.01 0.07
CA ARG A 74 -6.37 11.99 -0.81
C ARG A 74 -6.95 10.60 -0.52
N LEU A 75 -7.16 10.26 0.75
CA LEU A 75 -7.75 8.98 1.13
C LEU A 75 -9.23 8.92 0.77
N ILE A 76 -9.99 9.99 1.01
CA ILE A 76 -11.40 10.10 0.61
C ILE A 76 -11.53 9.90 -0.90
N LEU A 77 -10.71 10.58 -1.71
CA LEU A 77 -10.72 10.42 -3.16
C LEU A 77 -10.30 9.01 -3.61
N ARG A 78 -9.34 8.39 -2.93
CA ARG A 78 -8.87 7.02 -3.25
C ARG A 78 -9.97 5.98 -3.07
N PHE A 79 -10.75 6.09 -1.99
CA PHE A 79 -11.83 5.14 -1.68
C PHE A 79 -13.19 5.58 -2.23
N GLY A 80 -13.32 6.83 -2.68
CA GLY A 80 -14.59 7.47 -2.99
C GLY A 80 -15.34 7.96 -1.75
N GLY A 81 -14.80 7.82 -0.54
CA GLY A 81 -15.49 8.25 0.68
C GLY A 81 -14.63 8.04 1.90
N ILE A 82 -15.20 8.34 3.07
CA ILE A 82 -14.53 8.05 4.34
C ILE A 82 -14.74 6.56 4.64
N TYR A 83 -13.76 5.74 4.24
CA TYR A 83 -13.76 4.30 4.46
C TYR A 83 -12.80 3.90 5.58
N ASP A 84 -13.33 3.18 6.56
CA ASP A 84 -12.57 2.53 7.62
C ASP A 84 -12.36 1.05 7.30
N PRO A 85 -11.12 0.65 6.95
CA PRO A 85 -10.82 -0.73 6.60
C PRO A 85 -10.77 -1.66 7.82
N TYR A 86 -10.62 -1.14 9.04
CA TYR A 86 -10.55 -1.97 10.24
C TYR A 86 -11.93 -2.45 10.69
N GLU A 87 -12.97 -1.65 10.40
CA GLU A 87 -14.37 -1.94 10.73
C GLU A 87 -15.25 -2.28 9.50
N LEU A 88 -14.70 -2.26 8.28
CA LEU A 88 -15.42 -2.40 7.01
C LEU A 88 -16.60 -1.41 6.89
N ARG A 89 -16.39 -0.18 7.36
CA ARG A 89 -17.46 0.80 7.57
C ARG A 89 -17.20 2.12 6.84
N TRP A 90 -18.27 2.73 6.37
CA TRP A 90 -18.26 4.07 5.78
C TRP A 90 -18.81 5.12 6.76
N TYR A 91 -18.34 6.35 6.62
CA TYR A 91 -18.76 7.50 7.42
C TYR A 91 -19.10 8.72 6.53
N ASP A 92 -20.03 9.56 6.99
CA ASP A 92 -20.41 10.80 6.30
C ASP A 92 -19.59 12.02 6.79
N SER A 93 -19.05 11.93 8.01
CA SER A 93 -18.33 13.02 8.66
C SER A 93 -16.90 12.61 9.01
N ARG A 94 -15.98 13.54 8.75
CA ARG A 94 -14.56 13.47 9.15
C ARG A 94 -14.40 13.42 10.66
N ASP A 95 -15.35 13.96 11.42
CA ASP A 95 -15.29 13.93 12.90
C ASP A 95 -15.44 12.53 13.51
N SER A 96 -15.87 11.56 12.70
CA SER A 96 -16.02 10.17 13.15
C SER A 96 -14.74 9.36 13.02
N VAL A 97 -13.72 9.90 12.32
CA VAL A 97 -12.50 9.19 11.97
C VAL A 97 -11.27 10.02 12.27
N ASP A 98 -10.16 9.35 12.50
CA ASP A 98 -8.84 9.95 12.59
C ASP A 98 -7.98 9.40 11.44
N LEU A 99 -7.01 10.20 10.99
CA LEU A 99 -5.94 9.72 10.13
C LEU A 99 -5.04 8.77 10.93
N GLU A 100 -4.95 7.52 10.47
CA GLU A 100 -4.27 6.44 11.16
C GLU A 100 -3.05 5.94 10.38
N HIS A 101 -1.94 5.76 11.09
CA HIS A 101 -0.72 5.16 10.58
C HIS A 101 -0.73 3.64 10.83
N ILE A 102 -0.77 2.84 9.76
CA ILE A 102 -0.80 1.36 9.85
C ILE A 102 0.35 0.86 10.74
N VAL A 103 1.59 1.24 10.40
CA VAL A 103 2.74 1.22 11.31
C VAL A 103 2.79 2.58 12.01
N GLY A 104 2.52 2.59 13.30
CA GLY A 104 2.43 3.83 14.08
C GLY A 104 3.75 4.62 14.09
N ILE A 105 3.66 5.95 14.18
CA ILE A 105 4.86 6.82 14.20
C ILE A 105 5.80 6.48 15.36
N ARG A 106 5.25 6.22 16.56
CA ARG A 106 6.06 5.84 17.73
C ARG A 106 6.77 4.51 17.52
N GLU A 107 6.06 3.55 16.95
CA GLU A 107 6.60 2.24 16.60
C GLU A 107 7.74 2.38 15.60
N ALA A 108 7.49 3.01 14.44
CA ALA A 108 8.53 3.22 13.43
C ALA A 108 9.73 4.03 13.93
N HIS A 109 9.53 4.96 14.87
CA HIS A 109 10.61 5.66 15.54
C HIS A 109 11.54 4.68 16.29
N ALA A 110 10.96 3.79 17.09
CA ALA A 110 11.70 2.78 17.83
C ALA A 110 12.28 1.66 16.93
N SER A 111 11.67 1.37 15.78
CA SER A 111 12.17 0.37 14.83
C SER A 111 13.22 0.89 13.82
N GLY A 112 13.69 2.13 13.96
CA GLY A 112 14.83 2.62 13.16
C GLY A 112 14.82 4.10 12.80
N LEU A 113 13.65 4.77 12.79
CA LEU A 113 13.61 6.19 12.39
C LEU A 113 14.23 7.14 13.41
N CYS A 114 14.55 6.66 14.62
CA CYS A 114 15.25 7.46 15.61
C CYS A 114 16.77 7.54 15.42
N SER A 115 17.37 6.77 14.51
CA SER A 115 18.82 6.81 14.27
C SER A 115 19.28 8.22 13.87
N ASP A 116 20.46 8.63 14.37
CA ASP A 116 21.09 9.92 14.06
C ASP A 116 21.41 10.09 12.56
N THR A 117 21.44 8.98 11.81
CA THR A 117 21.65 8.99 10.36
C THR A 117 20.37 9.21 9.56
N ILE A 118 19.20 9.30 10.22
CA ILE A 118 17.91 9.46 9.55
C ILE A 118 17.53 10.93 9.54
N ASP A 119 17.44 11.48 8.34
CA ASP A 119 17.05 12.87 8.13
C ASP A 119 15.57 13.11 8.45
N ARG A 120 15.26 14.34 8.88
CA ARG A 120 13.89 14.80 9.13
C ARG A 120 12.99 14.66 7.90
N ASP A 121 13.55 14.76 6.69
CA ASP A 121 12.79 14.60 5.45
C ASP A 121 12.29 13.16 5.24
N ILE A 122 13.00 12.15 5.74
CA ILE A 122 12.54 10.76 5.73
C ILE A 122 11.39 10.58 6.73
N ARG A 123 11.49 11.19 7.92
CA ARG A 123 10.40 11.19 8.92
C ARG A 123 9.15 11.90 8.39
N ALA A 124 9.33 12.99 7.66
CA ALA A 124 8.25 13.70 6.98
C ALA A 124 7.63 12.85 5.86
N GLN A 125 8.44 12.16 5.05
CA GLN A 125 7.94 11.22 4.03
C GLN A 125 7.09 10.12 4.68
N PHE A 126 7.62 9.44 5.71
CA PHE A 126 6.90 8.42 6.46
C PHE A 126 5.56 8.92 6.99
N ALA A 127 5.54 10.13 7.57
CA ALA A 127 4.34 10.71 8.15
C ALA A 127 3.23 11.02 7.11
N ASN A 128 3.59 11.22 5.84
CA ASN A 128 2.69 11.64 4.76
C ASN A 128 2.42 10.55 3.71
N ASP A 129 2.99 9.35 3.87
CA ASP A 129 2.92 8.28 2.89
C ASP A 129 1.55 7.58 2.91
N THR A 130 0.83 7.65 1.80
CA THR A 130 -0.47 6.99 1.64
C THR A 130 -0.39 5.45 1.58
N LEU A 131 0.82 4.87 1.50
CA LEU A 131 1.03 3.45 1.75
C LEU A 131 0.79 3.10 3.23
N ASN A 132 1.13 4.01 4.15
CA ASN A 132 1.03 3.81 5.59
C ASN A 132 -0.20 4.50 6.22
N LEU A 133 -1.11 5.06 5.42
CA LEU A 133 -2.20 5.90 5.94
C LEU A 133 -3.58 5.40 5.54
N VAL A 134 -4.49 5.39 6.51
CA VAL A 134 -5.92 5.10 6.35
C VAL A 134 -6.77 6.02 7.21
N LEU A 135 -8.08 6.10 6.95
CA LEU A 135 -9.05 6.72 7.84
C LEU A 135 -9.65 5.64 8.70
N VAL A 136 -9.72 5.83 10.01
CA VAL A 136 -10.20 4.81 10.95
C VAL A 136 -11.06 5.49 11.99
N ASN A 137 -12.10 4.82 12.49
CA ASN A 137 -12.88 5.28 13.63
C ASN A 137 -11.97 5.80 14.75
N SER A 138 -12.21 7.02 15.22
CA SER A 138 -11.31 7.67 16.17
C SER A 138 -11.13 6.87 17.48
N SER A 139 -12.14 6.10 17.91
CA SER A 139 -12.00 5.23 19.10
C SER A 139 -11.12 4.01 18.83
N ILE A 140 -11.19 3.43 17.62
CA ILE A 140 -10.36 2.29 17.23
C ILE A 140 -8.91 2.72 17.04
N ASN A 141 -8.67 3.86 16.39
CA ASN A 141 -7.33 4.45 16.29
C ASN A 141 -6.73 4.66 17.68
N ARG A 142 -7.44 5.35 18.59
CA ARG A 142 -6.97 5.57 19.96
C ARG A 142 -6.74 4.28 20.75
N SER A 143 -7.52 3.23 20.48
CA SER A 143 -7.31 1.91 21.09
C SER A 143 -6.04 1.23 20.60
N LYS A 144 -5.64 1.41 19.34
CA LYS A 144 -4.37 0.90 18.81
C LYS A 144 -3.19 1.72 19.33
N GLY A 145 -3.30 3.04 19.28
CA GLY A 145 -2.23 3.95 19.69
C GLY A 145 -0.90 3.63 19.00
N GLY A 146 0.14 3.37 19.79
CA GLY A 146 1.49 3.04 19.31
C GLY A 146 1.79 1.55 19.20
N GLN A 147 0.78 0.67 19.32
CA GLN A 147 0.99 -0.77 19.36
C GLN A 147 1.32 -1.37 17.97
N ASP A 148 2.18 -2.39 17.98
CA ASP A 148 2.57 -3.21 16.84
C ASP A 148 1.58 -4.36 16.57
N ALA A 149 1.80 -5.14 15.49
CA ALA A 149 1.02 -6.34 15.19
C ALA A 149 1.39 -7.57 16.05
N GLY A 150 2.24 -7.44 17.07
CA GLY A 150 2.42 -8.40 18.15
C GLY A 150 1.50 -8.12 19.37
N GLN A 151 0.80 -6.98 19.36
CA GLN A 151 -0.01 -6.51 20.49
C GLN A 151 -1.45 -6.16 20.08
N TRP A 152 -1.65 -5.70 18.85
CA TRP A 152 -2.95 -5.21 18.38
C TRP A 152 -3.25 -5.66 16.95
N TRP A 153 -4.50 -6.03 16.70
CA TRP A 153 -4.99 -6.38 15.35
C TRP A 153 -6.37 -5.76 15.12
N PRO A 154 -6.66 -5.32 13.88
CA PRO A 154 -8.01 -4.88 13.53
C PRO A 154 -8.97 -6.07 13.51
N ARG A 155 -10.27 -5.79 13.66
CA ARG A 155 -11.31 -6.82 13.60
C ARG A 155 -11.44 -7.42 12.19
N HIS A 156 -11.30 -6.59 11.17
CA HIS A 156 -11.40 -6.97 9.77
C HIS A 156 -10.10 -6.66 9.00
N ASN A 157 -10.00 -7.10 7.74
CA ASN A 157 -8.86 -6.83 6.86
C ASN A 157 -7.48 -7.24 7.44
N GLN A 158 -7.44 -8.24 8.33
CA GLN A 158 -6.19 -8.65 9.01
C GLN A 158 -5.09 -9.04 8.02
N CYS A 159 -5.43 -9.77 6.94
CA CYS A 159 -4.45 -10.18 5.95
C CYS A 159 -3.91 -9.00 5.13
N TRP A 160 -4.78 -8.09 4.70
CA TRP A 160 -4.35 -6.84 4.06
C TRP A 160 -3.46 -6.01 4.99
N PHE A 161 -3.86 -5.86 6.27
CA PHE A 161 -3.11 -5.13 7.29
C PHE A 161 -1.70 -5.73 7.49
N ALA A 162 -1.60 -7.06 7.61
CA ALA A 162 -0.31 -7.76 7.72
C ALA A 162 0.61 -7.46 6.52
N ARG A 163 0.06 -7.51 5.30
CA ARG A 163 0.82 -7.15 4.09
C ARG A 163 1.25 -5.68 4.11
N GLN A 164 0.38 -4.76 4.49
CA GLN A 164 0.73 -3.33 4.53
C GLN A 164 1.85 -3.05 5.52
N ILE A 165 1.85 -3.66 6.71
CA ILE A 165 2.95 -3.54 7.68
C ILE A 165 4.27 -3.93 7.03
N ILE A 166 4.32 -5.08 6.34
CA ILE A 166 5.54 -5.57 5.70
C ILE A 166 6.01 -4.62 4.60
N GLU A 167 5.10 -4.12 3.75
CA GLU A 167 5.44 -3.18 2.69
C GLU A 167 5.97 -1.85 3.26
N VAL A 168 5.35 -1.32 4.32
CA VAL A 168 5.82 -0.09 4.98
C VAL A 168 7.18 -0.31 5.63
N ARG A 169 7.35 -1.39 6.40
CA ARG A 169 8.65 -1.69 7.04
C ARG A 169 9.75 -1.83 6.00
N LYS A 170 9.47 -2.49 4.87
CA LYS A 170 10.41 -2.61 3.76
C LYS A 170 10.73 -1.27 3.10
N ALA A 171 9.73 -0.42 2.87
CA ALA A 171 9.91 0.89 2.22
C ALA A 171 10.81 1.82 3.04
N TYR A 172 10.73 1.74 4.38
CA TYR A 172 11.48 2.62 5.30
C TYR A 172 12.63 1.91 6.03
N GLN A 173 12.95 0.67 5.63
CA GLN A 173 14.02 -0.15 6.24
C GLN A 173 13.88 -0.27 7.77
N LEU A 174 12.64 -0.36 8.25
CA LEU A 174 12.35 -0.53 9.66
C LEU A 174 12.65 -1.97 10.07
N SER A 175 13.25 -2.15 11.24
CA SER A 175 13.35 -3.48 11.84
C SER A 175 11.96 -3.98 12.23
N ILE A 176 11.84 -5.27 12.48
CA ILE A 176 10.68 -5.90 13.10
C ILE A 176 11.16 -6.64 14.36
N ASP A 177 10.45 -6.50 15.47
CA ASP A 177 10.80 -7.28 16.66
C ASP A 177 10.35 -8.75 16.49
N PRO A 178 10.95 -9.69 17.24
CA PRO A 178 10.61 -11.11 17.11
C PRO A 178 9.13 -11.43 17.35
N LYS A 179 8.48 -10.75 18.31
CA LYS A 179 7.08 -11.03 18.68
C LYS A 179 6.13 -10.58 17.58
N GLU A 180 6.33 -9.40 17.01
CA GLU A 180 5.53 -8.96 15.86
C GLU A 180 5.76 -9.88 14.65
N LYS A 181 7.01 -10.26 14.36
CA LYS A 181 7.32 -11.18 13.25
C LYS A 181 6.57 -12.50 13.38
N ASP A 182 6.60 -13.11 14.56
CA ASP A 182 5.91 -14.38 14.83
C ASP A 182 4.39 -14.22 14.67
N SER A 183 3.82 -13.14 15.21
CA SER A 183 2.38 -12.86 15.10
C SER A 183 1.94 -12.63 13.64
N LEU A 184 2.74 -11.93 12.84
CA LEU A 184 2.48 -11.75 11.41
C LEU A 184 2.56 -13.09 10.68
N ALA A 185 3.61 -13.89 10.92
CA ALA A 185 3.79 -15.19 10.28
C ALA A 185 2.60 -16.13 10.57
N GLU A 186 2.14 -16.20 11.82
CA GLU A 186 0.95 -16.97 12.20
C GLU A 186 -0.28 -16.51 11.41
N LYS A 187 -0.53 -15.19 11.39
CA LYS A 187 -1.70 -14.64 10.69
C LYS A 187 -1.66 -14.90 9.18
N ILE A 188 -0.51 -14.66 8.55
CA ILE A 188 -0.30 -14.81 7.10
C ILE A 188 -0.53 -16.26 6.65
N ASN A 189 -0.17 -17.25 7.47
CA ASN A 189 -0.42 -18.65 7.16
C ASN A 189 -1.91 -18.98 7.07
N ALA A 190 -2.77 -18.25 7.79
CA ALA A 190 -4.22 -18.39 7.75
C ALA A 190 -4.91 -17.53 6.68
N CYS A 191 -4.16 -16.76 5.89
CA CYS A 191 -4.71 -15.83 4.91
C CYS A 191 -4.90 -16.46 3.53
N ASP A 192 -6.05 -16.23 2.92
CA ASP A 192 -6.35 -16.65 1.53
C ASP A 192 -6.22 -15.51 0.51
N SER A 193 -6.35 -14.26 0.97
CA SER A 193 -6.19 -13.04 0.17
C SER A 193 -5.50 -11.96 1.00
N PHE A 194 -4.80 -11.05 0.33
CA PHE A 194 -4.14 -9.87 0.94
C PHE A 194 -4.65 -8.56 0.33
N GLU A 195 -5.71 -8.63 -0.46
CA GLU A 195 -6.39 -7.45 -0.96
C GLU A 195 -7.27 -6.86 0.14
N ILE A 196 -7.42 -5.54 0.11
CA ILE A 196 -8.33 -4.85 1.00
C ILE A 196 -9.76 -5.26 0.66
N GLU A 197 -10.47 -5.78 1.64
CA GLU A 197 -11.90 -5.99 1.54
C GLU A 197 -12.61 -4.65 1.67
N ILE A 198 -13.54 -4.42 0.74
CA ILE A 198 -14.43 -3.26 0.72
C ILE A 198 -15.84 -3.82 0.63
N THR A 199 -16.64 -3.58 1.67
CA THR A 199 -18.05 -4.02 1.66
C THR A 199 -18.96 -2.89 1.19
N SER A 200 -19.90 -3.22 0.31
CA SER A 200 -20.95 -2.29 -0.16
C SER A 200 -22.11 -2.17 0.83
N THR A 201 -22.10 -2.96 1.91
CA THR A 201 -23.28 -3.23 2.74
C THR A 201 -23.73 -2.08 3.64
N LEU A 202 -23.05 -0.93 3.61
CA LEU A 202 -23.53 0.28 4.30
C LEU A 202 -23.75 1.50 3.40
N TYR A 203 -23.41 1.45 2.10
CA TYR A 203 -23.75 2.53 1.14
C TYR A 203 -24.02 1.96 -0.27
N PRO A 204 -25.26 1.52 -0.58
CA PRO A 204 -25.58 0.92 -1.87
C PRO A 204 -25.56 1.91 -3.07
N ASN A 205 -25.42 3.21 -2.85
CA ASN A 205 -25.60 4.20 -3.92
C ASN A 205 -24.30 4.81 -4.48
N PHE A 206 -23.12 4.49 -3.94
CA PHE A 206 -21.89 5.17 -4.35
C PHE A 206 -21.44 4.81 -5.78
N LEU A 207 -21.65 3.56 -6.19
CA LEU A 207 -21.20 3.07 -7.50
C LEU A 207 -22.27 3.21 -8.60
N THR A 208 -23.50 3.58 -8.24
CA THR A 208 -24.64 3.55 -9.18
C THR A 208 -25.46 4.85 -9.25
N ASP A 209 -25.30 5.77 -8.30
CA ASP A 209 -26.02 7.04 -8.29
C ASP A 209 -25.09 8.22 -8.01
N SER A 210 -24.90 9.09 -9.00
CA SER A 210 -24.05 10.27 -8.94
C SER A 210 -24.59 11.38 -8.02
N THR A 211 -25.68 11.13 -7.31
CA THR A 211 -26.43 12.14 -6.55
C THR A 211 -26.24 12.08 -5.03
N ALA A 212 -25.30 11.29 -4.48
CA ALA A 212 -25.09 11.19 -3.02
C ALA A 212 -23.64 10.85 -2.58
N GLY A 213 -22.62 11.36 -3.28
CA GLY A 213 -21.22 10.99 -3.03
C GLY A 213 -20.37 12.01 -2.25
N CYS A 214 -19.23 11.54 -1.72
CA CYS A 214 -18.10 12.33 -1.22
C CYS A 214 -17.14 12.74 -2.36
N GLY A 215 -17.51 12.43 -3.60
CA GLY A 215 -16.69 12.62 -4.79
C GLY A 215 -16.35 14.09 -5.03
N PRO A 216 -15.33 14.37 -5.86
CA PRO A 216 -15.00 15.74 -6.18
C PRO A 216 -16.11 16.36 -7.05
N PHE A 217 -16.68 17.47 -6.62
CA PHE A 217 -17.74 18.20 -7.32
C PHE A 217 -17.14 19.26 -8.25
N ALA A 218 -17.34 19.15 -9.56
CA ALA A 218 -16.74 20.07 -10.52
C ALA A 218 -17.02 21.56 -10.22
N SER A 219 -18.19 21.87 -9.66
CA SER A 219 -18.58 23.22 -9.25
C SER A 219 -19.62 23.20 -8.12
N CYS A 220 -19.88 24.36 -7.51
CA CYS A 220 -21.00 24.50 -6.58
C CYS A 220 -22.37 24.19 -7.21
N THR A 221 -22.53 24.36 -8.53
CA THR A 221 -23.75 23.97 -9.23
C THR A 221 -23.95 22.45 -9.18
N GLU A 222 -22.89 21.67 -9.37
CA GLU A 222 -22.96 20.21 -9.28
C GLU A 222 -23.16 19.77 -7.83
N LEU A 223 -22.46 20.40 -6.87
CA LEU A 223 -22.59 20.09 -5.45
C LEU A 223 -24.01 20.31 -4.95
N ARG A 224 -24.64 21.43 -5.31
CA ARG A 224 -26.00 21.76 -4.87
C ARG A 224 -27.10 20.85 -5.45
N LYS A 225 -26.81 20.04 -6.46
CA LYS A 225 -27.75 18.99 -6.92
C LYS A 225 -27.92 17.88 -5.87
N VAL A 226 -26.91 17.72 -5.01
CA VAL A 226 -26.86 16.71 -3.95
C VAL A 226 -27.07 17.36 -2.58
N TYR A 227 -26.30 18.41 -2.29
CA TYR A 227 -26.33 19.13 -1.02
C TYR A 227 -26.79 20.57 -1.27
N SER A 228 -28.11 20.78 -1.29
CA SER A 228 -28.72 22.06 -1.71
C SER A 228 -28.23 23.28 -0.93
N ASN A 229 -27.83 23.08 0.33
CA ASN A 229 -27.38 24.13 1.24
C ASN A 229 -25.84 24.21 1.34
N GLY A 230 -25.12 23.49 0.48
CA GLY A 230 -23.69 23.32 0.65
C GLY A 230 -23.33 22.33 1.76
N VAL A 231 -22.04 22.26 2.08
CA VAL A 231 -21.52 21.37 3.13
C VAL A 231 -20.41 22.04 3.94
N SER A 232 -20.30 21.69 5.22
CA SER A 232 -19.22 22.15 6.09
C SER A 232 -17.91 21.38 5.85
N HIS A 233 -16.81 21.90 6.37
CA HIS A 233 -15.47 21.28 6.31
C HIS A 233 -15.37 19.89 6.93
N HIS A 234 -16.32 19.51 7.77
CA HIS A 234 -16.41 18.18 8.36
C HIS A 234 -17.04 17.15 7.41
N HIS A 235 -17.76 17.60 6.38
CA HIS A 235 -18.43 16.71 5.45
C HIS A 235 -17.43 16.04 4.49
N CYS A 236 -17.67 14.79 4.12
CA CYS A 236 -16.78 14.07 3.21
C CYS A 236 -16.67 14.70 1.81
N ALA A 237 -17.71 15.41 1.36
CA ALA A 237 -17.77 16.16 0.10
C ALA A 237 -17.06 17.53 0.11
N TYR A 238 -16.50 17.95 1.26
CA TYR A 238 -15.85 19.25 1.35
C TYR A 238 -14.55 19.32 0.54
N GLU A 239 -14.42 20.37 -0.26
CA GLU A 239 -13.23 20.66 -1.06
C GLU A 239 -12.83 22.12 -0.90
N THR A 240 -11.62 22.37 -0.39
CA THR A 240 -11.11 23.73 -0.14
C THR A 240 -11.17 24.66 -1.36
N ARG A 241 -11.07 24.12 -2.59
CA ARG A 241 -11.18 24.93 -3.83
C ARG A 241 -12.58 25.52 -4.08
N LEU A 242 -13.60 25.00 -3.40
CA LEU A 242 -14.98 25.50 -3.45
C LEU A 242 -15.32 26.40 -2.25
N ASP A 243 -14.39 26.55 -1.29
CA ASP A 243 -14.49 27.46 -0.16
C ASP A 243 -13.88 28.81 -0.53
N ALA A 244 -14.63 29.61 -1.29
CA ALA A 244 -14.13 30.87 -1.85
C ALA A 244 -13.84 31.93 -0.79
N ASN A 245 -14.55 31.89 0.36
CA ASN A 245 -14.42 32.85 1.46
C ASN A 245 -13.65 32.29 2.67
N LEU A 246 -13.23 31.02 2.63
CA LEU A 246 -12.42 30.35 3.65
C LEU A 246 -13.12 30.31 5.02
N ASP A 247 -14.44 30.15 5.03
CA ASP A 247 -15.25 30.07 6.25
C ASP A 247 -15.50 28.62 6.71
N GLY A 248 -14.99 27.63 5.97
CA GLY A 248 -15.22 26.23 6.24
C GLY A 248 -16.60 25.74 5.83
N TRP A 249 -17.31 26.46 4.96
CA TRP A 249 -18.58 26.09 4.37
C TRP A 249 -18.58 26.32 2.86
N ILE A 250 -18.69 25.25 2.07
CA ILE A 250 -18.71 25.39 0.61
C ILE A 250 -20.13 25.48 0.09
N CYS A 251 -20.32 26.36 -0.89
CA CYS A 251 -21.54 26.41 -1.70
C CYS A 251 -22.83 26.62 -0.89
N GLY A 252 -22.75 27.35 0.24
CA GLY A 252 -23.90 27.84 1.00
C GLY A 252 -24.71 28.90 0.27
#